data_AF-A0A7G6XT27-F1
#
_entry.id   AF-A0A7G6XT27-F1
#
_cell.length_a   1.000
_cell.length_b   1.000
_cell.length_c   1.000
_cell.angle_alpha   90.00
_cell.angle_beta   90.00
_cell.angle_gamma   90.00
#
_symmetry.space_group_name_H-M   'P 1'
#
loop_
_entity.id
_entity.type
_entity.pdbx_description
1 polymer ?
#
loop_
_entity_poly.entity_id
_entity_poly.type
_entity_poly.pdbx_seq_one_letter_code
_entity_poly.pdbx_strand_id
1 'polypeptide(L)'
;MSDHGASHVSGIQAGRDVRIKQSTVAVGQSTATAAPVPPEYATAVAELRRAASLLVGELRKNEEQYEDGAELVEAAERVEAELGRDEPRWNSIQRWLGFIRPGVHATAAVATDVEAIQRGVTTLLAALF
;
A
#
# COMPACT_ATOMS: atom_id res chain seq x y z
N MET A 1 -57.62 36.94 2.92
CA MET A 1 -56.42 37.60 2.36
C MET A 1 -55.59 38.09 3.52
N SER A 2 -54.46 37.45 3.78
CA SER A 2 -53.27 38.00 4.45
C SER A 2 -52.28 36.86 4.60
N ASP A 3 -51.15 36.94 3.91
CA ASP A 3 -49.94 36.29 4.41
C ASP A 3 -48.80 37.30 4.26
N HIS A 4 -48.19 37.61 5.40
CA HIS A 4 -47.10 38.56 5.58
C HIS A 4 -45.88 37.79 6.06
N GLY A 5 -44.84 37.74 5.22
CA GLY A 5 -43.50 38.18 5.58
C GLY A 5 -42.60 37.36 6.51
N ALA A 6 -41.29 37.50 6.23
CA ALA A 6 -40.12 37.39 7.12
C ALA A 6 -39.36 36.06 7.21
N SER A 7 -38.35 35.93 6.35
CA SER A 7 -36.90 36.05 6.68
C SER A 7 -36.28 35.27 7.86
N HIS A 8 -35.27 34.47 7.50
CA HIS A 8 -33.95 34.24 8.14
C HIS A 8 -33.76 33.27 9.35
N VAL A 9 -32.92 32.25 9.08
CA VAL A 9 -31.67 31.81 9.76
C VAL A 9 -31.72 31.49 11.28
N SER A 10 -31.30 30.27 11.65
CA SER A 10 -30.10 30.00 12.48
C SER A 10 -30.24 28.73 13.34
N GLY A 11 -29.16 27.95 13.42
CA GLY A 11 -28.77 27.25 14.65
C GLY A 11 -29.18 25.79 14.75
N ILE A 12 -28.27 24.88 14.36
CA ILE A 12 -28.15 23.60 15.07
C ILE A 12 -26.81 23.64 15.81
N GLN A 13 -26.89 23.99 17.09
CA GLN A 13 -25.80 23.88 18.05
C GLN A 13 -26.13 22.76 19.04
N ALA A 14 -25.23 21.77 19.03
CA ALA A 14 -24.76 20.92 20.13
C ALA A 14 -25.77 20.16 21.02
N GLY A 15 -25.59 18.83 21.01
CA GLY A 15 -25.42 18.08 22.25
C GLY A 15 -26.61 17.26 22.70
N ARG A 16 -26.58 15.95 22.40
CA ARG A 16 -26.66 14.87 23.40
C ARG A 16 -26.70 13.47 22.75
N ASP A 17 -25.80 12.62 23.23
CA ASP A 17 -25.91 11.17 23.39
C ASP A 17 -26.47 10.34 22.22
N VAL A 18 -25.57 9.94 21.31
CA VAL A 18 -25.82 8.84 20.38
C VAL A 18 -25.75 7.52 21.13
N ARG A 19 -26.92 6.97 21.46
CA ARG A 19 -27.08 5.62 21.98
C ARG A 19 -27.11 4.64 20.81
N ILE A 20 -25.97 4.02 20.49
CA ILE A 20 -25.91 2.95 19.48
C ILE A 20 -26.54 1.70 20.09
N LYS A 21 -27.82 1.45 19.80
CA LYS A 21 -28.43 0.13 19.97
C LYS A 21 -28.23 -0.64 18.67
N GLN A 22 -27.37 -1.67 18.74
CA GLN A 22 -27.23 -2.79 17.80
C GLN A 22 -27.70 -2.49 16.37
N SER A 23 -26.86 -1.78 15.62
CA SER A 23 -26.88 -1.95 14.17
C SER A 23 -26.22 -3.29 13.88
N THR A 24 -27.04 -4.30 13.63
CA THR A 24 -26.61 -5.49 12.90
C THR A 24 -26.15 -4.99 11.54
N VAL A 25 -24.85 -4.75 11.42
CA VAL A 25 -24.22 -4.54 10.11
C VAL A 25 -24.38 -5.86 9.40
N ALA A 26 -25.39 -5.96 8.56
CA ALA A 26 -25.34 -6.87 7.43
C ALA A 26 -24.14 -6.41 6.61
N VAL A 27 -22.96 -6.94 6.95
CA VAL A 27 -21.84 -7.00 6.03
C VAL A 27 -22.36 -7.86 4.90
N GLY A 28 -22.99 -7.20 3.92
CA GLY A 28 -23.17 -7.79 2.62
C GLY A 28 -21.77 -8.15 2.17
N GLN A 29 -21.39 -9.41 2.39
CA GLN A 29 -20.40 -10.08 1.57
C GLN A 29 -20.96 -10.03 0.15
N SER A 30 -20.78 -8.89 -0.51
CA SER A 30 -20.61 -8.88 -1.94
C SER A 30 -19.32 -9.65 -2.16
N THR A 31 -19.46 -10.98 -2.24
CA THR A 31 -18.61 -11.79 -3.09
C THR A 31 -18.82 -11.25 -4.51
N ALA A 32 -18.24 -10.09 -4.79
CA ALA A 32 -17.80 -9.79 -6.14
C ALA A 32 -16.83 -10.93 -6.42
N THR A 33 -17.29 -11.90 -7.22
CA THR A 33 -16.53 -13.04 -7.69
C THR A 33 -15.14 -12.54 -8.02
N ALA A 34 -14.15 -12.88 -7.19
CA ALA A 34 -12.77 -12.56 -7.48
C ALA A 34 -12.52 -13.16 -8.86
N ALA A 35 -12.35 -12.30 -9.86
CA ALA A 35 -11.99 -12.75 -11.19
C ALA A 35 -10.78 -13.68 -11.01
N PRO A 36 -10.71 -14.82 -11.73
CA PRO A 36 -9.55 -15.71 -11.64
C PRO A 36 -8.30 -14.85 -11.82
N VAL A 37 -7.50 -14.79 -10.77
CA VAL A 37 -6.20 -14.12 -10.81
C VAL A 37 -5.42 -14.84 -11.91
N PRO A 38 -5.02 -14.15 -13.00
CA PRO A 38 -4.32 -14.80 -14.09
C PRO A 38 -3.10 -15.54 -13.54
N PRO A 39 -2.81 -16.77 -13.98
CA PRO A 39 -1.65 -17.52 -13.49
C PRO A 39 -0.34 -16.73 -13.70
N GLU A 40 -0.29 -15.83 -14.69
CA GLU A 40 0.80 -14.89 -14.88
C GLU A 40 0.95 -13.88 -13.72
N TYR A 41 -0.16 -13.42 -13.10
CA TYR A 41 -0.10 -12.53 -11.94
C TYR A 41 0.48 -13.24 -10.72
N ALA A 42 0.03 -14.44 -10.40
CA ALA A 42 0.54 -15.19 -9.24
C ALA A 42 2.05 -15.48 -9.39
N THR A 43 2.48 -15.79 -10.62
CA THR A 43 3.90 -16.00 -10.96
C THR A 43 4.69 -14.70 -10.80
N ALA A 44 4.20 -13.59 -11.34
CA ALA A 44 4.86 -12.28 -11.21
C ALA A 44 4.98 -11.81 -9.76
N VAL A 45 3.95 -12.03 -8.94
CA VAL A 45 4.00 -11.73 -7.49
C VAL A 45 5.05 -12.60 -6.79
N ALA A 46 5.17 -13.88 -7.14
CA ALA A 46 6.19 -14.76 -6.57
C ALA A 46 7.62 -14.32 -6.96
N GLU A 47 7.83 -13.89 -8.20
CA GLU A 47 9.10 -13.33 -8.65
C GLU A 47 9.45 -12.03 -7.90
N LEU A 48 8.47 -11.14 -7.71
CA LEU A 48 8.63 -9.92 -6.92
C LEU A 48 8.98 -10.23 -5.46
N ARG A 49 8.34 -11.22 -4.84
CA ARG A 49 8.68 -11.68 -3.48
C ARG A 49 10.13 -12.15 -3.40
N ARG A 50 10.56 -12.96 -4.37
CA ARG A 50 11.96 -13.43 -4.42
C ARG A 50 12.94 -12.28 -4.55
N ALA A 51 12.65 -11.31 -5.43
CA ALA A 51 13.48 -10.12 -5.60
C ALA A 51 13.53 -9.27 -4.32
N ALA A 52 12.41 -9.07 -3.64
CA ALA A 52 12.36 -8.34 -2.36
C ALA A 52 13.18 -9.05 -1.26
N SER A 53 13.12 -10.37 -1.18
CA SER A 53 13.91 -11.15 -0.22
C SER A 53 15.43 -11.01 -0.47
N LEU A 54 15.85 -11.00 -1.74
CA LEU A 54 17.23 -10.73 -2.12
C LEU A 54 17.65 -9.31 -1.72
N LEU A 55 16.79 -8.32 -1.99
CA LEU A 55 17.02 -6.92 -1.61
C LEU A 55 17.21 -6.78 -0.08
N VAL A 56 16.36 -7.40 0.73
CA VAL A 56 16.50 -7.41 2.21
C VAL A 56 17.84 -8.02 2.61
N GLY A 57 18.22 -9.14 1.99
CA GLY A 57 19.50 -9.80 2.24
C GLY A 57 20.71 -8.89 1.93
N GLU A 58 20.70 -8.21 0.79
CA GLU A 58 21.78 -7.30 0.40
C GLU A 58 21.83 -6.04 1.26
N LEU A 59 20.68 -5.48 1.65
CA LEU A 59 20.62 -4.33 2.56
C LEU A 59 21.18 -4.67 3.94
N ARG A 60 20.81 -5.82 4.52
CA ARG A 60 21.34 -6.27 5.82
C ARG A 60 22.86 -6.50 5.79
N LYS A 61 23.39 -7.06 4.70
CA LYS A 61 24.84 -7.27 4.55
C LYS A 61 25.63 -5.97 4.47
N ASN A 62 25.01 -4.91 3.96
CA ASN A 62 25.65 -3.63 3.71
C ASN A 62 25.07 -2.52 4.60
N GLU A 63 24.38 -2.87 5.69
CA GLU A 63 23.62 -1.93 6.52
C GLU A 63 24.48 -0.73 6.98
N GLU A 64 25.68 -1.02 7.49
CA GLU A 64 26.63 -0.02 7.98
C GLU A 64 27.20 0.90 6.89
N GLN A 65 27.00 0.58 5.61
CA GLN A 65 27.49 1.38 4.48
C GLN A 65 26.51 2.48 4.06
N TYR A 66 25.28 2.44 4.58
CA TYR A 66 24.25 3.43 4.28
C TYR A 66 24.04 4.36 5.47
N GLU A 67 23.75 5.64 5.19
CA GLU A 67 23.46 6.65 6.21
C GLU A 67 22.24 6.25 7.07
N ASP A 68 21.20 5.71 6.41
CA ASP A 68 19.94 5.26 7.03
C ASP A 68 19.78 3.73 6.89
N GLY A 69 20.86 2.97 7.13
CA GLY A 69 20.89 1.53 6.86
C GLY A 69 19.77 0.72 7.51
N ALA A 70 19.50 0.96 8.79
CA ALA A 70 18.46 0.26 9.54
C ALA A 70 17.06 0.58 8.98
N GLU A 71 16.80 1.84 8.63
CA GLU A 71 15.54 2.30 8.03
C GLU A 71 15.35 1.71 6.63
N LEU A 72 16.43 1.56 5.85
CA LEU A 72 16.38 0.94 4.52
C LEU A 72 16.06 -0.56 4.63
N VAL A 73 16.67 -1.27 5.58
CA VAL A 73 16.34 -2.67 5.87
C VAL A 73 14.88 -2.80 6.27
N GLU A 74 14.40 -1.97 7.21
CA GLU A 74 13.00 -2.00 7.65
C GLU A 74 12.03 -1.72 6.48
N ALA A 75 12.36 -0.76 5.62
CA ALA A 75 11.54 -0.44 4.45
C ALA A 75 11.48 -1.62 3.46
N ALA A 76 12.59 -2.32 3.24
CA ALA A 76 12.63 -3.49 2.36
C ALA A 76 11.85 -4.68 2.95
N GLU A 77 11.93 -4.89 4.27
CA GLU A 77 11.12 -5.89 4.97
C GLU A 77 9.62 -5.60 4.85
N ARG A 78 9.23 -4.32 4.91
CA ARG A 78 7.82 -3.92 4.67
C ARG A 78 7.38 -4.20 3.24
N VAL A 79 8.25 -4.05 2.25
CA VAL A 79 7.95 -4.44 0.85
C VAL A 79 7.74 -5.95 0.75
N GLU A 80 8.64 -6.75 1.31
CA GLU A 80 8.53 -8.21 1.33
C GLU A 80 7.23 -8.67 2.03
N ALA A 81 6.91 -8.08 3.18
CA ALA A 81 5.70 -8.37 3.94
C ALA A 81 4.42 -8.02 3.15
N GLU A 82 4.34 -6.85 2.51
CA GLU A 82 3.18 -6.47 1.70
C GLU A 82 3.00 -7.36 0.47
N LEU A 83 4.12 -7.77 -0.17
CA LEU A 83 4.07 -8.73 -1.27
C LEU A 83 3.57 -10.10 -0.80
N GLY A 84 3.87 -10.49 0.44
CA GLY A 84 3.46 -11.77 1.06
C GLY A 84 1.96 -11.93 1.31
N ARG A 85 1.18 -10.85 1.20
CA ARG A 85 -0.26 -10.86 1.46
C ARG A 85 -1.04 -11.48 0.31
N ASP A 86 -2.24 -12.00 0.62
CA ASP A 86 -3.19 -12.50 -0.38
C ASP A 86 -3.59 -11.40 -1.38
N GLU A 87 -3.72 -10.16 -0.88
CA GLU A 87 -3.95 -8.96 -1.67
C GLU A 87 -2.87 -7.91 -1.35
N PRO A 88 -1.81 -7.82 -2.17
CA PRO A 88 -0.73 -6.86 -1.97
C PRO A 88 -1.22 -5.42 -2.07
N ARG A 89 -0.81 -4.56 -1.13
CA ARG A 89 -1.05 -3.12 -1.21
C ARG A 89 0.02 -2.45 -2.07
N TRP A 90 -0.26 -2.39 -3.37
CA TRP A 90 0.69 -1.86 -4.36
C TRP A 90 1.11 -0.41 -4.12
N ASN A 91 0.22 0.43 -3.59
CA ASN A 91 0.54 1.81 -3.20
C ASN A 91 1.57 1.88 -2.05
N SER A 92 1.45 1.01 -1.05
CA SER A 92 2.42 0.89 0.04
C SER A 92 3.77 0.41 -0.50
N ILE A 93 3.76 -0.61 -1.38
CA ILE A 93 4.97 -1.13 -2.01
C ILE A 93 5.71 -0.03 -2.79
N GLN A 94 5.00 0.72 -3.63
CA GLN A 94 5.59 1.85 -4.38
C GLN A 94 6.16 2.92 -3.46
N ARG A 95 5.47 3.25 -2.36
CA ARG A 95 5.93 4.23 -1.37
C ARG A 95 7.26 3.80 -0.74
N TRP A 96 7.35 2.55 -0.28
CA TRP A 96 8.58 2.02 0.34
C TRP A 96 9.71 1.91 -0.68
N LEU A 97 9.45 1.46 -1.90
CA LEU A 97 10.46 1.44 -2.96
C LEU A 97 10.94 2.86 -3.31
N GLY A 98 10.06 3.86 -3.26
CA GLY A 98 10.42 5.26 -3.45
C GLY A 98 11.29 5.83 -2.33
N PHE A 99 11.15 5.31 -1.11
CA PHE A 99 12.02 5.63 0.02
C PHE A 99 13.39 4.95 -0.08
N ILE A 100 13.43 3.66 -0.46
CA ILE A 100 14.68 2.89 -0.54
C ILE A 100 15.59 3.42 -1.64
N ARG A 101 15.04 3.75 -2.82
CA ARG A 101 15.80 4.15 -4.01
C ARG A 101 16.85 5.24 -3.74
N PRO A 102 16.52 6.40 -3.14
CA PRO A 102 17.52 7.42 -2.86
C PRO A 102 18.65 6.96 -1.93
N GLY A 103 18.34 6.14 -0.92
CA GLY A 103 19.31 5.70 0.10
C GLY A 103 20.30 4.65 -0.37
N VAL A 104 20.02 3.94 -1.47
CA VAL A 104 20.88 2.85 -1.98
C VAL A 104 21.69 3.23 -3.22
N HIS A 105 21.60 4.47 -3.71
CA HIS A 105 22.26 4.89 -4.95
C HIS A 105 23.79 4.77 -4.91
N ALA A 106 24.41 4.77 -3.73
CA ALA A 106 25.84 4.52 -3.57
C ALA A 106 26.25 3.08 -3.94
N THR A 107 25.31 2.13 -3.87
CA THR A 107 25.56 0.71 -4.15
C THR A 107 24.82 0.29 -5.42
N ALA A 108 25.54 0.26 -6.55
CA ALA A 108 24.95 0.02 -7.87
C ALA A 108 24.14 -1.29 -7.99
N ALA A 109 24.57 -2.37 -7.32
CA ALA A 109 23.85 -3.63 -7.30
C ALA A 109 22.46 -3.49 -6.63
N VAL A 110 22.42 -2.90 -5.43
CA VAL A 110 21.18 -2.69 -4.68
C VAL A 110 20.25 -1.69 -5.39
N ALA A 111 20.80 -0.64 -6.00
CA ALA A 111 20.03 0.28 -6.83
C ALA A 111 19.39 -0.44 -8.03
N THR A 112 20.12 -1.34 -8.69
CA THR A 112 19.60 -2.15 -9.81
C THR A 112 18.46 -3.06 -9.38
N ASP A 113 18.56 -3.68 -8.20
CA ASP A 113 17.52 -4.54 -7.65
C ASP A 113 16.23 -3.75 -7.35
N VAL A 114 16.37 -2.56 -6.75
CA VAL A 114 15.23 -1.67 -6.49
C VAL A 114 14.54 -1.26 -7.80
N GLU A 115 15.29 -0.92 -8.84
CA GLU A 115 14.73 -0.58 -10.16
C GLU A 115 14.03 -1.77 -10.82
N ALA A 116 14.58 -2.98 -10.70
CA ALA A 116 13.96 -4.19 -11.22
C ALA A 116 12.61 -4.44 -10.54
N ILE A 117 12.53 -4.32 -9.21
CA ILE A 117 11.28 -4.48 -8.46
C ILE A 117 10.27 -3.39 -8.86
N GLN A 118 10.69 -2.12 -8.97
CA GLN A 118 9.82 -1.02 -9.39
C GLN A 118 9.23 -1.23 -10.78
N ARG A 119 10.03 -1.71 -11.75
CA ARG A 119 9.57 -2.05 -13.10
C ARG A 119 8.58 -3.21 -13.08
N GLY A 120 8.86 -4.25 -12.30
CA GLY A 120 7.96 -5.39 -12.16
C GLY A 120 6.61 -4.99 -11.57
N VAL A 121 6.60 -4.19 -10.50
CA VAL A 121 5.37 -3.64 -9.89
C VAL A 121 4.57 -2.80 -10.89
N THR A 122 5.24 -1.90 -11.62
CA THR A 122 4.57 -1.06 -12.63
C THR A 122 3.95 -1.88 -13.76
N THR A 123 4.68 -2.89 -14.25
CA THR A 123 4.20 -3.78 -15.32
C THR A 123 2.98 -4.58 -14.85
N LEU A 124 3.03 -5.09 -13.62
CA LEU A 124 1.92 -5.84 -13.03
C LEU A 124 0.67 -4.97 -12.87
N LEU A 125 0.83 -3.73 -12.40
CA LEU A 125 -0.28 -2.79 -12.28
C LEU A 125 -0.88 -2.40 -13.62
N ALA A 126 -0.06 -2.19 -14.66
CA ALA A 126 -0.51 -1.90 -16.01
C ALA A 126 -1.26 -3.05 -16.68
N ALA A 127 -1.08 -4.29 -16.20
CA ALA A 127 -1.82 -5.45 -16.69
C ALA A 127 -3.17 -5.65 -15.99
N LEU A 128 -3.44 -4.94 -14.89
CA LEU A 128 -4.63 -5.11 -14.05
C LEU A 128 -5.68 -4.01 -14.25
N PHE A 129 -5.32 -2.89 -14.88
CA PHE A 129 -6.17 -1.72 -15.13
C PHE A 129 -6.12 -1.34 -16.60
#